data_AF-A0A812G0I8-F1
#
_entry.id   AF-A0A812G0I8-F1
#
_cell.length_a   1.000
_cell.length_b   1.000
_cell.length_c   1.000
_cell.angle_alpha   90.00
_cell.angle_beta   90.00
_cell.angle_gamma   90.00
#
_symmetry.space_group_name_H-M   'P 1'
#
loop_
_entity.id
_entity.type
_entity.pdbx_description
1 polymer ?
#
loop_
_entity_poly.entity_id
_entity_poly.type
_entity_poly.pdbx_seq_one_letter_code
_entity_poly.pdbx_strand_id
1 'polypeptide(L)'
;MLIRYVKSHVGHLLDSDGLDIYGKRIDVPALLRDGEHRHSKFGGMINAFECGSFQRVKLVGFTEYSFDDGKNWIKIPESHYLIGIRKRGEFYLVLFNGKPRTIAYTPKEPERFYNNVRYLT
;
A
#
# COMPACT_ATOMS: atom_id res chain seq x y z
N MET A 1 5.11 -12.35 8.49
CA MET A 1 5.17 -10.89 8.19
C MET A 1 3.76 -10.37 8.06
N LEU A 2 3.49 -9.24 8.72
CA LEU A 2 2.20 -8.59 8.72
C LEU A 2 2.32 -7.15 8.21
N ILE A 3 1.25 -6.65 7.60
CA ILE A 3 1.15 -5.26 7.19
C ILE A 3 -0.22 -4.68 7.51
N ARG A 4 -0.26 -3.43 7.96
CA ARG A 4 -1.49 -2.73 8.31
C ARG A 4 -1.89 -1.74 7.22
N TYR A 5 -3.11 -1.88 6.74
CA TYR A 5 -3.78 -0.97 5.83
C TYR A 5 -4.94 -0.29 6.55
N VAL A 6 -5.09 1.03 6.43
CA VAL A 6 -6.21 1.76 7.07
C VAL A 6 -7.09 2.41 6.02
N LYS A 7 -8.39 2.10 6.05
CA LYS A 7 -9.40 2.73 5.20
C LYS A 7 -10.39 3.50 6.08
N SER A 8 -10.43 4.82 5.89
CA SER A 8 -11.28 5.77 6.62
C SER A 8 -11.01 5.78 8.14
N HIS A 9 -11.37 4.72 8.85
CA HIS A 9 -11.11 4.53 10.29
C HIS A 9 -10.91 3.05 10.67
N VAL A 10 -11.03 2.12 9.72
CA VAL A 10 -10.91 0.68 9.96
C VAL A 10 -9.52 0.23 9.51
N GLY A 11 -8.77 -0.35 10.45
CA GLY A 11 -7.48 -0.97 10.17
C GLY A 11 -7.67 -2.43 9.80
N HIS A 12 -7.07 -2.83 8.69
CA HIS A 12 -6.96 -4.22 8.25
C HIS A 12 -5.52 -4.67 8.45
N LEU A 13 -5.36 -5.81 9.10
CA LEU A 13 -4.10 -6.50 9.29
C LEU A 13 -4.01 -7.60 8.23
N LEU A 14 -3.00 -7.54 7.37
CA LEU A 14 -2.84 -8.45 6.24
C LEU A 14 -1.56 -9.28 6.40
N ASP A 15 -1.65 -10.57 6.13
CA ASP A 15 -0.51 -11.48 6.10
C ASP A 15 0.22 -11.49 4.75
N SER A 16 1.21 -12.38 4.62
CA SER A 16 2.00 -12.55 3.40
C SER A 16 1.22 -13.06 2.21
N ASP A 17 0.10 -13.73 2.43
CA ASP A 17 -0.79 -14.27 1.40
C ASP A 17 -1.91 -13.28 1.03
N GLY A 18 -1.93 -12.13 1.70
CA GLY A 18 -2.87 -11.03 1.51
C GLY A 18 -4.21 -11.25 2.18
N LEU A 19 -4.27 -12.13 3.17
CA LEU A 19 -5.47 -12.44 3.94
C LEU A 19 -5.52 -11.61 5.21
N ASP A 20 -6.72 -11.21 5.60
CA ASP A 20 -6.97 -10.59 6.90
C ASP A 20 -7.10 -11.62 8.03
N ILE A 21 -7.34 -11.15 9.25
CA ILE A 21 -7.55 -12.00 10.44
C ILE A 21 -8.73 -12.97 10.32
N TYR A 22 -9.60 -12.78 9.33
CA TYR A 22 -10.77 -13.63 9.04
C TYR A 22 -10.54 -14.51 7.80
N GLY A 23 -9.32 -14.54 7.24
CA GLY A 23 -8.99 -15.30 6.03
C GLY A 23 -9.55 -14.70 4.75
N LYS A 24 -9.89 -13.39 4.74
CA LYS A 24 -10.47 -12.71 3.58
C LYS A 24 -9.46 -11.81 2.88
N ARG A 25 -9.52 -11.79 1.56
CA ARG A 25 -8.83 -10.77 0.75
C ARG A 25 -9.62 -9.47 0.77
N ILE A 26 -8.91 -8.35 0.83
CA ILE A 26 -9.50 -7.01 0.75
C ILE A 26 -8.99 -6.25 -0.46
N ASP A 27 -9.74 -5.23 -0.86
CA ASP A 27 -9.28 -4.29 -1.88
C ASP A 27 -8.44 -3.18 -1.27
N VAL A 28 -7.28 -2.92 -1.88
CA VAL A 28 -6.36 -1.85 -1.49
C VAL A 28 -6.14 -0.87 -2.64
N PRO A 29 -5.90 0.41 -2.34
CA PRO A 29 -5.61 1.43 -3.34
C PRO A 29 -4.16 1.33 -3.81
N ALA A 30 -3.96 1.50 -5.11
CA ALA A 30 -2.66 1.70 -5.72
C ALA A 30 -2.73 2.81 -6.78
N LEU A 31 -1.62 3.54 -6.93
CA LEU A 31 -1.41 4.43 -8.05
C LEU A 31 -0.74 3.66 -9.18
N LEU A 32 -1.35 3.72 -10.36
CA LEU A 32 -0.73 3.24 -11.59
C LEU A 32 0.35 4.23 -12.06
N ARG A 33 1.03 3.90 -13.15
CA ARG A 33 2.17 4.68 -13.68
C ARG A 33 1.79 6.11 -14.10
N ASP A 34 0.57 6.27 -14.59
CA ASP A 34 -0.06 7.54 -14.96
C ASP A 34 -0.51 8.38 -13.75
N GLY A 35 -0.53 7.79 -12.55
CA GLY A 35 -1.05 8.40 -11.33
C GLY A 35 -2.53 8.15 -11.09
N GLU A 36 -3.20 7.34 -11.91
CA GLU A 36 -4.58 6.92 -11.68
C GLU A 36 -4.69 6.10 -10.39
N HIS A 37 -5.64 6.45 -9.53
CA HIS A 37 -5.98 5.67 -8.35
C HIS A 37 -6.87 4.49 -8.75
N ARG A 38 -6.40 3.28 -8.47
CA ARG A 38 -7.16 2.06 -8.71
C ARG A 38 -7.24 1.22 -7.44
N HIS A 39 -8.39 0.61 -7.22
CA HIS A 39 -8.58 -0.38 -6.16
C HIS A 39 -8.57 -1.78 -6.77
N SER A 40 -7.92 -2.72 -6.09
CA SER A 40 -7.98 -4.13 -6.42
C SER A 40 -7.55 -4.97 -5.22
N LYS A 41 -7.81 -6.28 -5.30
CA LYS A 41 -7.46 -7.22 -4.24
C LYS A 41 -5.97 -7.17 -3.92
N PHE A 42 -5.66 -7.15 -2.63
CA PHE A 42 -4.31 -7.40 -2.15
C PHE A 42 -4.04 -8.91 -2.22
N GLY A 43 -3.12 -9.31 -3.10
CA GLY A 43 -2.74 -10.70 -3.34
C GLY A 43 -1.61 -11.20 -2.45
N GLY A 44 -1.06 -10.33 -1.60
CA GLY A 44 0.01 -10.66 -0.68
C GLY A 44 1.35 -10.03 -1.05
N MET A 45 2.43 -10.74 -0.73
CA MET A 45 3.81 -10.26 -0.83
C MET A 45 4.58 -11.09 -1.86
N ILE A 46 5.49 -10.44 -2.58
CA ILE A 46 6.29 -11.08 -3.62
C ILE A 46 7.72 -10.56 -3.60
N ASN A 47 8.70 -11.42 -3.86
CA ASN A 47 10.09 -10.96 -3.91
C ASN A 47 10.39 -10.23 -5.22
N ALA A 48 11.26 -9.23 -5.14
CA ALA A 48 11.64 -8.39 -6.28
C ALA A 48 12.23 -9.16 -7.47
N PHE A 49 12.91 -10.30 -7.22
CA PHE A 49 13.48 -11.13 -8.29
C PHE A 49 12.40 -11.83 -9.13
N GLU A 50 11.19 -12.01 -8.60
CA GLU A 50 10.04 -12.61 -9.30
C GLU A 50 9.25 -11.56 -10.10
N CYS A 51 9.68 -10.29 -10.07
CA CYS A 51 8.88 -9.16 -10.53
C CYS A 51 9.27 -8.55 -11.89
N GLY A 52 10.26 -9.13 -12.59
CA GLY A 52 10.92 -8.50 -13.76
C GLY A 52 9.98 -8.01 -14.87
N SER A 53 8.87 -8.72 -15.11
CA SER A 53 7.92 -8.43 -16.20
C SER A 53 6.63 -7.73 -15.75
N PHE A 54 6.43 -7.45 -14.46
CA PHE A 54 5.17 -6.92 -13.96
C PHE A 54 5.16 -5.40 -13.88
N GLN A 55 3.98 -4.81 -14.12
CA GLN A 55 3.77 -3.38 -13.97
C GLN A 55 3.94 -2.99 -12.50
N ARG A 56 4.87 -2.07 -12.21
CA ARG A 56 5.01 -1.46 -10.87
C ARG A 56 3.87 -0.50 -10.58
N VAL A 57 3.42 -0.49 -9.34
CA VAL A 57 2.39 0.41 -8.81
C VAL A 57 2.85 0.99 -7.47
N LYS A 58 2.24 2.10 -7.06
CA LYS A 58 2.48 2.69 -5.73
C LYS A 58 1.35 2.30 -4.79
N LEU A 59 1.63 1.44 -3.82
CA LEU A 59 0.66 1.05 -2.80
C LEU A 59 0.58 2.14 -1.72
N VAL A 60 -0.62 2.66 -1.47
CA VAL A 60 -0.86 3.79 -0.57
C VAL A 60 -1.84 3.41 0.55
N GLY A 61 -1.86 4.18 1.64
CA GLY A 61 -2.77 3.94 2.79
C GLY A 61 -2.31 2.86 3.78
N PHE A 62 -1.11 2.30 3.57
CA PHE A 62 -0.46 1.41 4.53
C PHE A 62 0.26 2.23 5.60
N THR A 63 0.12 1.84 6.87
CA THR A 63 0.56 2.65 8.01
C THR A 63 1.74 2.06 8.76
N GLU A 64 1.88 0.73 8.77
CA GLU A 64 2.95 0.03 9.46
C GLU A 64 3.07 -1.43 9.00
N TYR A 65 4.22 -2.04 9.24
CA TYR A 65 4.48 -3.45 8.97
C TYR A 65 5.32 -4.09 10.08
N SER A 66 5.25 -5.41 10.18
CA SER A 66 5.98 -6.21 11.17
C SER A 66 6.59 -7.45 10.53
N PHE A 67 7.85 -7.72 10.84
CA PHE A 67 8.56 -8.91 10.36
C PHE A 67 8.35 -10.15 11.22
N ASP A 68 7.93 -9.96 12.47
CA ASP A 68 7.89 -10.96 13.53
C ASP A 68 6.47 -11.15 14.08
N ASP A 69 5.51 -11.15 13.14
CA ASP A 69 4.09 -11.41 13.37
C ASP A 69 3.46 -10.54 14.47
N GLY A 70 3.83 -9.25 14.45
CA GLY A 70 3.21 -8.20 15.25
C GLY A 70 3.92 -7.90 16.57
N LYS A 71 5.10 -8.48 16.83
CA LYS A 71 5.89 -8.16 18.04
C LYS A 71 6.57 -6.80 17.91
N ASN A 72 7.14 -6.50 16.74
CA ASN A 72 7.78 -5.22 16.44
C ASN A 72 7.15 -4.59 15.20
N TRP A 73 6.72 -3.32 15.34
CA TRP A 73 6.05 -2.55 14.29
C TRP A 73 6.93 -1.43 13.77
N ILE A 74 7.04 -1.34 12.45
CA ILE A 74 7.78 -0.30 11.75
C ILE A 74 6.78 0.60 11.04
N LYS A 75 6.76 1.88 11.42
CA LYS A 75 5.83 2.87 10.86
C LYS A 75 6.20 3.24 9.42
N ILE A 76 5.18 3.38 8.59
CA ILE A 76 5.24 3.96 7.26
C ILE A 76 4.70 5.39 7.38
N PRO A 77 5.48 6.42 7.04
CA PRO A 77 4.98 7.79 7.08
C PRO A 77 3.82 7.99 6.09
N GLU A 78 2.86 8.84 6.43
CA GLU A 78 1.68 9.11 5.58
C GLU A 78 2.06 9.67 4.20
N SER A 79 3.17 10.39 4.12
CA SER A 79 3.76 10.92 2.89
C SER A 79 4.59 9.88 2.12
N HIS A 80 4.41 8.59 2.37
CA HIS A 80 5.15 7.52 1.71
C HIS A 80 4.23 6.49 1.09
N TYR A 81 4.73 5.83 0.05
CA TYR A 81 4.11 4.66 -0.55
C TYR A 81 5.04 3.46 -0.47
N LEU A 82 4.46 2.29 -0.67
CA LEU A 82 5.20 1.04 -0.82
C LEU A 82 5.27 0.63 -2.29
N ILE A 83 6.39 0.06 -2.69
CA ILE A 83 6.53 -0.48 -4.05
C ILE A 83 5.65 -1.73 -4.17
N GLY A 84 4.68 -1.69 -5.08
CA GLY A 84 3.87 -2.84 -5.44
C GLY A 84 4.05 -3.23 -6.90
N ILE A 85 3.45 -4.37 -7.26
CA ILE A 85 3.22 -4.76 -8.65
C ILE A 85 1.75 -5.10 -8.89
N ARG A 86 1.36 -5.07 -10.16
CA ARG A 86 0.09 -5.61 -10.64
C ARG A 86 0.32 -6.93 -11.37
N LYS A 87 -0.30 -8.01 -10.88
CA LYS A 87 -0.23 -9.35 -11.47
C LYS A 87 -1.63 -9.94 -11.53
N ARG A 88 -2.08 -10.35 -12.72
CA ARG A 88 -3.42 -10.95 -12.98
C ARG A 88 -4.58 -10.13 -12.38
N GLY A 89 -4.48 -8.81 -12.43
CA GLY A 89 -5.50 -7.90 -11.91
C GLY A 89 -5.38 -7.55 -10.43
N GLU A 90 -4.58 -8.28 -9.65
CA GLU A 90 -4.37 -8.06 -8.20
C GLU A 90 -3.10 -7.24 -7.93
N PHE A 91 -3.01 -6.69 -6.73
CA PHE A 91 -1.85 -5.94 -6.26
C PHE A 91 -1.04 -6.74 -5.24
N TYR A 92 0.28 -6.73 -5.40
CA TYR A 92 1.21 -7.40 -4.49
C TYR A 92 2.24 -6.41 -3.97
N LEU A 93 2.58 -6.51 -2.69
CA LEU A 93 3.69 -5.76 -2.09
C LEU A 93 5.03 -6.39 -2.49
N VAL A 94 5.95 -5.58 -2.98
CA VAL A 94 7.29 -6.05 -3.37
C VAL A 94 8.25 -6.01 -2.19
N LEU A 95 8.90 -7.15 -1.95
CA LEU A 95 9.96 -7.30 -0.96
C LEU A 95 11.33 -7.29 -1.64
N PHE A 96 12.20 -6.41 -1.16
CA PHE A 96 13.60 -6.31 -1.55
C PHE A 96 14.43 -6.90 -0.41
N ASN A 97 15.04 -8.06 -0.65
CA ASN A 97 15.75 -8.83 0.38
C ASN A 97 14.87 -9.09 1.61
N GLY A 98 13.62 -9.51 1.37
CA GLY A 98 12.63 -9.78 2.42
C GLY A 98 12.02 -8.54 3.08
N LYS A 99 12.36 -7.32 2.63
CA LYS A 99 11.88 -6.07 3.25
C LYS A 99 11.08 -5.20 2.27
N PRO A 100 9.94 -4.63 2.68
CA PRO A 100 9.26 -3.63 1.86
C PRO A 100 10.14 -2.38 1.72
N ARG A 101 10.03 -1.70 0.57
CA ARG A 101 10.66 -0.39 0.36
C ARG A 101 9.61 0.71 0.46
N THR A 102 9.85 1.64 1.37
CA THR A 102 9.10 2.89 1.51
C THR A 102 9.78 3.97 0.67
N ILE A 103 8.99 4.72 -0.10
CA ILE A 103 9.48 5.85 -0.89
C ILE A 103 8.60 7.07 -0.59
N ALA A 104 9.23 8.22 -0.40
CA ALA A 104 8.53 9.48 -0.24
C ALA A 104 7.65 9.78 -1.47
N TYR A 105 6.44 10.23 -1.21
CA TYR A 105 5.47 10.63 -2.21
C TYR A 105 4.65 11.79 -1.69
N THR A 106 4.72 12.87 -2.46
CA THR A 106 3.77 13.95 -2.35
C THR A 106 2.54 13.55 -3.18
N PRO A 107 1.35 13.40 -2.55
CA PRO A 107 0.11 13.26 -3.29
C PRO A 107 0.00 14.34 -4.37
N LYS A 108 -0.27 13.95 -5.61
CA LYS A 108 -0.90 14.88 -6.55
C LYS A 108 -2.32 15.09 -6.03
N GLU A 109 -2.52 16.03 -5.11
CA GLU A 109 -3.85 16.35 -4.64
C GLU A 109 -4.73 16.74 -5.84
N PRO A 110 -5.93 16.19 -6.02
CA PRO A 110 -7.00 17.04 -6.52
C PRO A 110 -7.27 18.08 -5.43
N GLU A 111 -7.23 19.37 -5.76
CA GLU A 111 -7.63 20.45 -4.84
C GLU A 111 -8.93 20.04 -4.14
N ARG A 112 -8.84 19.66 -2.86
CA ARG A 112 -10.04 19.42 -2.06
C ARG A 112 -10.48 20.75 -1.50
N PHE A 113 -11.41 21.39 -2.19
CA PHE A 113 -12.19 22.49 -1.63
C PHE A 113 -13.03 21.93 -0.48
N TYR A 114 -12.58 22.12 0.75
CA TYR A 114 -13.48 22.11 1.90
C TYR A 114 -13.93 23.55 2.14
N ASN A 115 -15.23 23.80 1.94
CA ASN A 115 -15.89 25.06 2.26
C ASN A 115 -15.42 26.34 1.54
N ASN A 116 -15.07 26.35 0.25
CA ASN A 116 -14.90 27.61 -0.53
C ASN A 116 -14.09 28.76 0.15
N VAL A 117 -13.21 28.49 1.13
CA VAL A 117 -12.44 29.54 1.81
C VAL A 117 -10.98 29.35 1.46
N ARG A 118 -10.47 30.31 0.69
CA ARG A 118 -9.07 30.42 0.29
C ARG A 118 -8.32 31.08 1.45
N TYR A 119 -7.56 30.31 2.22
CA TYR A 119 -6.54 30.91 3.09
C TYR A 119 -5.35 31.29 2.22
N LEU A 120 -5.29 32.57 1.85
CA LEU A 120 -4.06 33.19 1.34
C LEU A 120 -3.14 33.36 2.55
N THR A 121 -1.94 32.77 2.47
CA THR A 121 -0.82 33.15 3.35
C THR A 121 -0.19 34.43 2.82
#